data_AF-A0A3D2XEW1-F1
#
_entry.id   AF-A0A3D2XEW1-F1
#
_cell.length_a   1.000
_cell.length_b   1.000
_cell.length_c   1.000
_cell.angle_alpha   90.00
_cell.angle_beta   90.00
_cell.angle_gamma   90.00
#
_symmetry.space_group_name_H-M   'P 1'
#
loop_
_entity.id
_entity.type
_entity.pdbx_description
1 polymer ?
#
loop_
_entity_poly.entity_id
_entity_poly.type
_entity_poly.pdbx_seq_one_letter_code
_entity_poly.pdbx_strand_id
1 'polypeptide(L)'
;MVARITFPASISETLNYNEHKVQKGVAICVAENNFLLPITAMNFYHKLDWFNQRNKLNERATTKTMHVSLNFSPSENFPVDKLNS
;
A
#
# COMPACT_ATOMS: atom_id res chain seq x y z
N MET A 1 16.83 -4.94 9.49
CA MET A 1 15.80 -4.11 8.82
C MET A 1 16.34 -2.74 8.36
N VAL A 2 16.05 -2.33 7.12
CA VAL A 2 16.31 -0.98 6.58
C VAL A 2 15.04 -0.43 5.94
N ALA A 3 14.64 0.79 6.28
CA ALA A 3 13.50 1.46 5.66
C ALA A 3 13.94 2.27 4.43
N ARG A 4 13.16 2.21 3.35
CA ARG A 4 13.27 3.13 2.22
C ARG A 4 11.94 3.89 2.09
N ILE A 5 12.06 5.22 2.05
CA ILE A 5 10.92 6.14 1.95
C ILE A 5 11.02 6.86 0.62
N THR A 6 9.90 6.90 -0.09
CA THR A 6 9.77 7.61 -1.37
C THR A 6 8.51 8.47 -1.36
N PHE A 7 8.50 9.53 -2.16
CA PHE A 7 7.36 10.44 -2.32
C PHE A 7 6.95 10.47 -3.80
N PRO A 8 6.20 9.47 -4.27
CA PRO A 8 5.76 9.39 -5.65
C PRO A 8 4.85 10.56 -6.04
N ALA A 9 4.83 10.89 -7.33
CA ALA A 9 4.02 11.99 -7.85
C ALA A 9 2.51 11.73 -7.68
N SER A 10 2.10 10.45 -7.67
CA SER A 10 0.72 10.05 -7.48
C SER A 10 0.56 8.75 -6.68
N ILE A 11 -0.61 8.58 -6.07
CA ILE A 11 -0.98 7.32 -5.40
C ILE A 11 -1.15 6.18 -6.41
N SER A 12 -1.51 6.49 -7.66
CA SER A 12 -1.67 5.50 -8.74
C SER A 12 -0.37 4.74 -9.02
N GLU A 13 0.78 5.42 -9.04
CA GLU A 13 2.08 4.76 -9.25
C GLU A 13 2.40 3.76 -8.14
N THR A 14 2.15 4.16 -6.89
CA THR A 14 2.38 3.31 -5.70
C THR A 14 1.44 2.12 -5.69
N LEU A 15 0.16 2.35 -5.97
CA LEU A 15 -0.85 1.30 -5.99
C LEU A 15 -0.55 0.30 -7.12
N ASN A 16 -0.22 0.76 -8.33
CA ASN A 16 0.17 -0.12 -9.44
C ASN A 16 1.40 -0.98 -9.10
N TYR A 17 2.42 -0.38 -8.47
CA TYR A 17 3.60 -1.12 -8.03
C TYR A 17 3.25 -2.30 -7.12
N ASN A 18 2.38 -2.07 -6.13
CA ASN A 18 1.96 -3.11 -5.19
C ASN A 18 1.04 -4.15 -5.84
N GLU A 19 0.05 -3.70 -6.62
CA GLU A 19 -0.90 -4.61 -7.30
C GLU A 19 -0.18 -5.50 -8.31
N HIS A 20 0.83 -5.00 -9.03
CA HIS A 20 1.68 -5.83 -9.89
C HIS A 20 2.47 -6.88 -9.11
N LYS A 21 2.95 -6.59 -7.90
CA LYS A 21 3.63 -7.58 -7.08
C LYS A 21 2.69 -8.68 -6.60
N VAL A 22 1.48 -8.29 -6.18
CA VAL A 22 0.44 -9.24 -5.76
C VAL A 22 0.01 -10.11 -6.94
N GLN A 23 -0.25 -9.52 -8.10
CA GLN A 23 -0.63 -10.25 -9.31
C GLN A 23 0.45 -11.25 -9.76
N LYS A 24 1.73 -10.92 -9.58
CA LYS A 24 2.86 -11.82 -9.89
C LYS A 24 3.10 -12.90 -8.83
N GLY A 25 2.36 -12.90 -7.73
CA GLY A 25 2.54 -13.85 -6.63
C GLY A 25 3.82 -13.65 -5.81
N VAL A 26 4.50 -12.50 -5.97
CA VAL A 26 5.73 -12.17 -5.23
C VAL A 26 5.48 -11.30 -4.00
N ALA A 27 4.22 -10.95 -3.76
CA ALA A 27 3.75 -10.29 -2.55
C ALA A 27 2.31 -10.72 -2.25
N ILE A 28 1.87 -10.46 -1.04
CA ILE A 28 0.50 -10.64 -0.59
C ILE A 28 0.01 -9.33 0.03
N CYS A 29 -1.29 -9.06 -0.09
CA CYS A 29 -1.92 -8.00 0.67
C CYS A 29 -2.16 -8.51 2.10
N VAL A 30 -1.55 -7.86 3.09
CA VAL A 30 -1.61 -8.32 4.49
C VAL A 30 -2.68 -7.60 5.31
N ALA A 31 -3.09 -6.39 4.90
CA ALA A 31 -4.09 -5.58 5.63
C ALA A 31 -4.95 -4.75 4.67
N GLU A 32 -6.19 -4.49 5.09
CA GLU A 32 -7.20 -3.72 4.35
C GLU A 32 -7.81 -2.59 5.20
N ASN A 33 -7.00 -2.03 6.09
CA ASN A 33 -7.44 -1.05 7.08
C ASN A 33 -8.18 0.14 6.44
N ASN A 34 -9.37 0.44 6.98
CA ASN A 34 -10.24 1.56 6.62
C ASN A 34 -10.91 1.49 5.23
N PHE A 35 -10.77 0.39 4.49
CA PHE A 35 -11.63 0.13 3.35
C PHE A 35 -13.04 -0.26 3.82
N LEU A 36 -14.05 0.19 3.07
CA LEU A 36 -15.45 -0.12 3.39
C LEU A 36 -15.88 -1.50 2.88
N LEU A 37 -15.10 -2.06 1.96
CA LEU A 37 -15.30 -3.37 1.37
C LEU A 37 -14.06 -4.23 1.66
N PRO A 38 -14.23 -5.56 1.81
CA PRO A 38 -13.11 -6.47 1.81
C PRO A 38 -12.27 -6.31 0.52
N ILE A 39 -10.95 -6.44 0.63
CA ILE A 39 -10.02 -6.33 -0.51
C ILE A 39 -10.33 -7.36 -1.59
N THR A 40 -10.88 -8.52 -1.20
CA THR A 40 -11.32 -9.59 -2.11
C THR A 40 -12.52 -9.18 -2.97
N ALA A 41 -13.27 -8.16 -2.57
CA ALA A 41 -14.38 -7.58 -3.32
C ALA A 41 -13.97 -6.30 -4.09
N MET A 42 -12.71 -5.88 -4.01
CA MET A 42 -12.21 -4.65 -4.64
C MET A 42 -11.25 -4.93 -5.79
N ASN A 43 -11.49 -4.27 -6.92
CA ASN A 43 -10.51 -4.19 -8.00
C ASN A 43 -9.57 -2.99 -7.78
N PHE A 44 -8.57 -2.85 -8.65
CA PHE A 44 -7.62 -1.73 -8.66
C PHE A 44 -8.32 -0.36 -8.57
N TYR A 45 -9.37 -0.15 -9.37
CA TYR A 45 -10.04 1.14 -9.48
C TYR A 45 -10.82 1.49 -8.22
N HIS A 46 -11.43 0.52 -7.53
CA HIS A 46 -12.06 0.76 -6.23
C HIS A 46 -11.04 1.28 -5.20
N LYS A 47 -9.85 0.68 -5.16
CA LYS A 47 -8.76 1.11 -4.26
C LYS A 47 -8.25 2.49 -4.64
N LEU A 48 -8.02 2.73 -5.94
CA LEU A 48 -7.53 4.01 -6.45
C LEU A 48 -8.49 5.15 -6.13
N ASP A 49 -9.79 4.95 -6.36
CA ASP A 49 -10.81 5.96 -6.09
C ASP A 49 -10.88 6.28 -4.60
N TRP A 50 -10.87 5.27 -3.74
CA TRP A 50 -10.83 5.44 -2.27
C TRP A 50 -9.67 6.32 -1.80
N PHE A 51 -8.47 6.15 -2.39
CA PHE A 51 -7.32 6.99 -2.09
C PHE A 51 -7.46 8.40 -2.65
N ASN A 52 -7.92 8.53 -3.91
CA ASN A 52 -8.09 9.84 -4.56
C ASN A 52 -9.10 10.71 -3.82
N GLN A 53 -10.21 10.13 -3.36
CA GLN A 53 -11.20 10.84 -2.55
C GLN A 53 -10.56 11.40 -1.25
N ARG A 54 -9.75 10.60 -0.55
CA ARG A 54 -9.04 11.07 0.66
C ARG A 54 -8.02 12.15 0.37
N ASN A 55 -7.26 12.00 -0.71
CA ASN A 55 -6.28 12.99 -1.14
C ASN A 55 -6.95 14.32 -1.50
N LYS A 56 -8.14 14.26 -2.12
CA LYS A 56 -8.97 15.44 -2.44
C LYS A 56 -9.50 16.12 -1.18
N LEU A 57 -9.95 15.36 -0.18
CA LEU A 57 -10.51 15.90 1.06
C LEU A 57 -9.44 16.43 2.03
N ASN A 58 -8.20 15.97 1.90
CA ASN A 58 -7.09 16.50 2.66
C ASN A 58 -6.68 17.83 2.03
N GLU A 59 -6.92 18.96 2.68
CA GLU A 59 -6.46 20.28 2.20
C GLU A 59 -5.14 20.74 2.86
N ARG A 60 -4.70 20.04 3.91
CA ARG A 60 -3.61 20.48 4.79
C ARG A 60 -2.23 20.04 4.30
N ALA A 61 -2.11 18.80 3.80
CA ALA A 61 -0.81 18.23 3.45
C ALA A 61 -0.42 18.57 2.00
N THR A 62 0.76 19.14 1.76
CA THR A 62 1.23 19.37 0.38
C THR A 62 1.58 18.03 -0.31
N THR A 63 2.19 17.12 0.45
CA THR A 63 2.53 15.76 -0.01
C THR A 63 1.41 14.79 0.35
N LYS A 64 0.71 14.28 -0.67
CA LYS A 64 -0.45 13.39 -0.48
C LYS A 64 -0.11 11.90 -0.46
N THR A 65 1.04 11.52 -1.03
CA THR A 65 1.47 10.13 -1.16
C THR A 65 2.87 9.95 -0.58
N MET A 66 3.00 9.00 0.34
CA MET A 66 4.28 8.54 0.87
C MET A 66 4.30 7.02 0.75
N HIS A 67 5.32 6.47 0.10
CA HIS A 67 5.50 5.04 -0.05
C HIS A 67 6.71 4.58 0.74
N VAL A 68 6.47 3.73 1.73
CA VAL A 68 7.47 3.20 2.65
C VAL A 68 7.61 1.70 2.40
N SER A 69 8.84 1.25 2.15
CA SER A 69 9.18 -0.17 2.07
C SER A 69 10.17 -0.53 3.17
N LEU A 70 9.87 -1.58 3.91
CA LEU A 70 10.78 -2.16 4.90
C LEU A 70 11.50 -3.36 4.28
N ASN A 71 12.83 -3.30 4.25
CA ASN A 71 13.68 -4.36 3.73
C ASN A 71 14.30 -5.12 4.89
N PHE A 72 14.15 -6.43 4.88
CA PHE A 72 14.67 -7.34 5.89
C PHE A 72 15.86 -8.13 5.35
N SER A 73 16.76 -8.55 6.23
CA SER A 73 17.80 -9.52 5.87
C SER A 73 17.14 -10.83 5.40
N PRO A 74 17.74 -11.60 4.49
CA PRO A 74 17.24 -12.94 4.13
C PRO A 74 17.07 -13.89 5.33
N SER A 75 17.78 -13.63 6.43
CA SER A 75 17.67 -14.38 7.68
C SER A 75 16.48 -13.97 8.57
N GLU A 76 15.84 -12.84 8.29
CA GLU A 76 14.72 -12.28 9.05
C GLU A 76 13.38 -12.67 8.38
N ASN A 77 12.78 -13.79 8.79
CA ASN A 77 11.47 -14.24 8.31
C ASN A 77 10.40 -14.01 9.38
N PHE A 78 9.32 -13.31 9.02
CA PHE A 78 8.21 -13.01 9.92
C PHE A 78 6.91 -13.67 9.43
N PRO A 79 6.14 -14.33 10.31
CA PRO A 79 4.79 -14.78 9.97
C PRO A 79 3.87 -13.57 9.73
N VAL A 80 2.89 -13.73 8.85
CA VAL A 80 1.96 -12.65 8.44
C VAL A 80 1.24 -12.02 9.64
N ASP A 81 0.87 -12.82 10.64
CA ASP A 81 0.19 -12.34 11.85
C ASP A 81 1.02 -11.35 12.67
N LYS A 82 2.36 -11.38 12.54
CA LYS A 82 3.26 -10.41 13.17
C LYS A 82 3.49 -9.14 12.33
N LEU A 83 2.99 -9.11 11.10
CA LEU A 83 3.08 -7.94 10.21
C LEU A 83 1.83 -7.05 10.29
N ASN A 84 0.74 -7.57 10.86
CA ASN A 84 -0.53 -6.88 11.04
C ASN A 84 -0.71 -6.49 12.51
N SER A 85 -0.26 -5.28 12.86
CA SER A 85 -0.41 -4.68 14.20
C SER A 85 -1.47 -3.59 14.21
#